data_AF-A0AAV5ESJ5-F1
#
_entry.id   AF-A0AAV5ESJ5-F1
#
_cell.length_a   1.000
_cell.length_b   1.000
_cell.length_c   1.000
_cell.angle_alpha   90.00
_cell.angle_beta   90.00
_cell.angle_gamma   90.00
#
_symmetry.space_group_name_H-M   'P 1'
#
loop_
_entity.id
_entity.type
_entity.pdbx_description
1 polymer ?
#
loop_
_entity_poly.entity_id
_entity_poly.type
_entity_poly.pdbx_seq_one_letter_code
_entity_poly.pdbx_strand_id
1 'polypeptide(L)'
;MVSGGDMVFEVEVKNLCPCTVRNVRLDGRGFASTVDVDPALFHTDDGNFYLVNGGEPIASMATVTFRYAWDHFFQMTPKSLDVDGQC
;
A
#
# COMPACT_ATOMS: atom_id res chain seq x y z
N MET A 1 0.31 6.12 -21.30
CA MET A 1 -0.79 5.68 -22.17
C MET A 1 -1.37 4.46 -21.50
N VAL A 2 -2.59 4.52 -20.96
CA VAL A 2 -3.25 3.31 -20.44
C VAL A 2 -3.56 2.41 -21.63
N SER A 3 -3.08 1.16 -21.61
CA SER A 3 -3.41 0.23 -22.69
C SER A 3 -4.89 -0.13 -22.48
N GLY A 4 -5.68 -0.23 -23.55
CA GLY A 4 -7.15 -0.34 -23.48
C GLY A 4 -7.74 -1.57 -22.75
N GLY A 5 -6.93 -2.33 -22.01
CA GLY A 5 -7.33 -3.44 -21.14
C GLY A 5 -6.92 -3.30 -19.67
N ASP A 6 -6.27 -2.21 -19.26
CA ASP A 6 -5.93 -2.00 -17.84
C ASP A 6 -7.18 -1.62 -17.04
N MET A 7 -7.47 -2.38 -15.99
CA MET A 7 -8.50 -2.07 -15.01
C MET A 7 -7.89 -1.23 -13.88
N VAL A 8 -8.68 -0.29 -13.36
CA VAL A 8 -8.29 0.48 -12.17
C VAL A 8 -8.82 -0.21 -10.93
N PHE A 9 -7.92 -0.54 -10.02
CA PHE A 9 -8.23 -1.13 -8.72
C PHE A 9 -7.97 -0.11 -7.62
N GLU A 10 -8.91 -0.03 -6.68
CA GLU A 10 -8.78 0.75 -5.46
C GLU A 10 -8.39 -0.19 -4.32
N VAL A 11 -7.30 0.14 -3.62
CA VAL A 11 -6.79 -0.61 -2.48
C VAL A 11 -7.03 0.21 -1.23
N GLU A 12 -7.71 -0.40 -0.26
CA GLU A 12 -7.93 0.16 1.06
C GLU A 12 -7.07 -0.57 2.09
N VAL A 13 -6.08 0.12 2.64
CA VAL A 13 -5.26 -0.37 3.75
C VAL A 13 -5.81 0.21 5.04
N LYS A 14 -6.57 -0.62 5.77
CA LYS A 14 -7.18 -0.22 7.04
C LYS A 14 -6.34 -0.69 8.22
N ASN A 15 -5.99 0.23 9.10
CA ASN A 15 -5.40 -0.12 10.39
C ASN A 15 -6.51 -0.62 11.35
N LEU A 16 -6.57 -1.93 11.58
CA LEU A 16 -7.49 -2.54 12.54
C LEU A 16 -6.90 -2.65 13.94
N CYS A 17 -5.63 -2.29 14.13
CA CYS A 17 -5.03 -2.25 15.45
C CYS A 17 -5.62 -1.08 16.24
N PRO A 18 -5.76 -1.21 17.58
CA PRO A 18 -6.23 -0.13 18.43
C PRO A 18 -5.23 1.05 18.52
N CYS A 19 -4.09 0.94 17.84
CA CYS A 19 -2.91 1.77 18.03
C CYS A 19 -2.45 2.34 16.71
N THR A 20 -1.75 3.45 16.78
CA THR A 20 -1.08 4.02 15.61
C THR A 20 0.00 3.06 15.14
N VAL A 21 -0.03 2.72 13.86
CA VAL A 21 1.03 1.92 13.21
C VAL A 21 1.73 2.79 12.19
N ARG A 22 3.04 2.62 12.03
CA ARG A 22 3.85 3.33 11.03
C ARG A 22 4.74 2.34 10.28
N ASN A 23 5.46 2.82 9.27
CA ASN A 23 6.34 1.98 8.46
C ASN A 23 5.65 0.71 7.94
N VAL A 24 4.38 0.81 7.55
CA VAL A 24 3.60 -0.33 7.06
C VAL A 24 4.13 -0.74 5.70
N ARG A 25 4.63 -1.98 5.59
CA ARG A 25 5.17 -2.55 4.36
C ARG A 25 4.25 -3.65 3.84
N LEU A 26 3.91 -3.59 2.56
CA LEU A 26 3.21 -4.65 1.85
C LEU A 26 4.19 -5.47 1.02
N ASP A 27 4.00 -6.79 0.97
CA ASP A 27 4.64 -7.67 0.01
C ASP A 27 3.96 -7.47 -1.35
N GLY A 28 4.71 -6.87 -2.27
CA GLY A 28 4.27 -6.59 -3.64
C GLY A 28 5.12 -7.33 -4.67
N ARG A 29 5.69 -8.49 -4.31
CA ARG A 29 6.50 -9.27 -5.27
C ARG A 29 5.68 -9.60 -6.53
N GLY A 30 6.15 -9.09 -7.67
CA GLY A 30 5.48 -9.25 -8.95
C GLY A 30 4.41 -8.20 -9.24
N PHE A 31 4.23 -7.19 -8.37
CA PHE A 31 3.35 -6.06 -8.63
C PHE A 31 3.88 -5.22 -9.79
N ALA A 32 3.01 -4.93 -10.75
CA ALA A 32 3.26 -3.93 -11.78
C ALA A 32 2.03 -3.03 -11.89
N SER A 33 2.24 -1.77 -12.23
CA SER A 33 1.14 -0.88 -12.59
C SER A 33 1.47 -0.14 -13.88
N THR A 34 0.47 -0.01 -14.74
CA THR A 34 0.55 0.74 -16.00
C THR A 34 0.35 2.24 -15.80
N VAL A 35 -0.04 2.66 -14.58
CA VAL A 35 -0.10 4.07 -14.15
C VAL A 35 0.85 4.30 -13.00
N ASP A 36 1.38 5.51 -12.92
CA ASP A 36 2.15 5.93 -11.76
C ASP A 36 1.21 5.98 -10.55
N VAL A 37 1.46 5.10 -9.58
CA VAL A 37 0.85 5.20 -8.26
C VAL A 37 1.55 6.33 -7.52
N ASP A 38 0.81 7.14 -6.77
CA ASP A 38 1.37 8.26 -6.03
C ASP A 38 2.50 7.78 -5.10
N PRO A 39 3.76 8.19 -5.31
CA PRO A 39 4.89 7.71 -4.53
C PRO A 39 4.82 8.14 -3.06
N ALA A 40 4.05 9.18 -2.73
CA ALA A 40 3.79 9.56 -1.35
C ALA A 40 2.88 8.55 -0.63
N LEU A 41 2.04 7.83 -1.37
CA LEU A 41 1.11 6.84 -0.82
C LEU A 41 1.64 5.42 -0.92
N PHE A 42 2.39 5.10 -1.97
CA PHE A 42 2.85 3.75 -2.23
C PHE A 42 4.12 3.77 -3.08
N HIS A 43 5.27 3.46 -2.47
CA HIS A 43 6.55 3.35 -3.18
C HIS A 43 7.35 2.15 -2.73
N THR A 44 8.26 1.68 -3.59
CA THR A 44 9.15 0.56 -3.29
C THR A 44 10.33 1.04 -2.42
N ASP A 45 10.55 0.38 -1.27
CA ASP A 45 11.66 0.68 -0.34
C ASP A 45 12.80 -0.35 -0.47
N ASP A 46 12.48 -1.60 -0.84
CA ASP A 46 13.46 -2.68 -1.00
C ASP A 46 13.05 -3.66 -2.10
N GLY A 47 12.85 -3.13 -3.31
CA GLY A 47 12.58 -3.85 -4.58
C GLY A 47 11.24 -4.59 -4.66
N ASN A 48 10.95 -5.40 -3.65
CA ASN A 48 9.83 -6.31 -3.49
C ASN A 48 8.83 -5.87 -2.41
N PHE A 49 9.24 -4.94 -1.54
CA PHE A 49 8.41 -4.42 -0.46
C PHE A 49 8.03 -2.97 -0.73
N TYR A 50 6.75 -2.68 -0.52
CA TYR A 50 6.17 -1.37 -0.77
C TYR A 50 5.75 -0.73 0.53
N LEU A 51 6.19 0.51 0.75
CA LEU A 51 5.85 1.31 1.90
C LEU A 51 4.52 2.04 1.66
N VAL A 52 3.60 1.91 2.60
CA VAL A 52 2.28 2.56 2.56
C VAL A 52 2.36 3.91 3.27
N ASN A 53 1.67 4.91 2.72
CA ASN A 53 1.56 6.27 3.28
C ASN A 53 2.94 6.93 3.51
N GLY A 54 3.94 6.56 2.71
CA GLY A 54 5.30 7.08 2.87
C GLY A 54 5.98 6.69 4.19
N GLY A 55 5.44 5.70 4.91
CA GLY A 55 5.89 5.32 6.26
C GLY A 55 5.28 6.14 7.39
N GLU A 56 4.44 7.13 7.07
CA GLU A 56 3.77 7.99 8.04
C GLU A 56 2.80 7.19 8.93
N PRO A 57 2.57 7.66 10.18
CA PRO A 57 1.66 7.01 11.11
C PRO A 57 0.22 6.94 10.58
N ILE A 58 -0.33 5.74 10.59
CA ILE A 58 -1.74 5.44 10.34
C ILE A 58 -2.40 5.25 11.70
N ALA A 59 -3.27 6.19 12.08
CA ALA A 59 -4.00 6.14 13.34
C ALA A 59 -4.88 4.89 13.44
N SER A 60 -5.25 4.53 14.67
CA SER A 60 -6.22 3.47 14.93
C SER A 60 -7.50 3.67 14.12
N MET A 61 -7.96 2.61 13.45
CA MET A 61 -9.16 2.60 12.61
C MET A 61 -9.11 3.51 11.37
N ALA A 62 -7.97 4.15 11.09
CA ALA A 62 -7.78 4.94 9.88
C ALA A 62 -7.54 4.05 8.66
N THR A 63 -7.89 4.56 7.48
CA THR A 63 -7.72 3.88 6.19
C THR A 63 -6.86 4.75 5.29
N VAL A 64 -5.89 4.13 4.62
CA VAL A 64 -5.13 4.72 3.53
C VAL A 64 -5.63 4.09 2.24
N THR A 65 -6.04 4.92 1.30
CA THR A 65 -6.59 4.47 0.02
C THR A 65 -5.68 4.94 -1.11
N PHE A 66 -5.32 4.02 -1.99
CA PHE A 66 -4.59 4.35 -3.22
C PHE A 66 -5.14 3.52 -4.39
N ARG A 67 -4.85 3.98 -5.60
CA ARG A 67 -5.32 3.34 -6.83
C ARG A 67 -4.15 2.92 -7.67
N TYR A 68 -4.28 1.76 -8.32
CA TYR A 68 -3.35 1.29 -9.34
C TYR A 68 -4.13 0.81 -10.56
N ALA A 69 -3.48 0.84 -11.72
CA ALA A 69 -4.05 0.29 -12.95
C ALA A 69 -3.21 -0.90 -13.41
N TRP A 70 -3.86 -2.02 -13.69
CA TRP A 70 -3.22 -3.23 -14.21
C TRP A 70 -4.23 -4.13 -14.94
N ASP A 71 -3.77 -5.18 -15.61
CA ASP A 71 -4.63 -6.09 -16.37
C ASP A 71 -5.41 -7.07 -15.48
N HIS A 72 -5.00 -7.27 -14.22
CA HIS A 72 -5.67 -8.13 -13.25
C HIS A 72 -5.60 -7.61 -11.81
N PHE A 73 -6.47 -8.16 -10.96
CA PHE A 73 -6.43 -7.89 -9.53
C PHE A 73 -5.18 -8.52 -8.91
N PHE A 74 -4.50 -7.77 -8.05
CA PHE A 74 -3.31 -8.21 -7.36
C PHE A 74 -3.50 -8.10 -5.86
N GLN A 75 -3.34 -9.24 -5.18
CA GLN A 75 -3.46 -9.29 -3.73
C GLN A 75 -2.14 -8.89 -3.09
N MET A 76 -2.11 -7.70 -2.50
CA MET A 76 -1.02 -7.25 -1.64
C MET A 76 -1.23 -7.78 -0.22
N THR A 77 -0.19 -8.29 0.42
CA THR A 77 -0.27 -8.80 1.80
C THR A 77 0.60 -7.97 2.74
N PRO A 78 0.12 -7.62 3.96
CA PRO A 78 0.94 -6.93 4.95
C PRO A 78 2.14 -7.80 5.33
N LYS A 79 3.34 -7.24 5.22
CA LYS A 79 4.59 -7.94 5.56
C LYS A 79 5.10 -7.56 6.94
N SER A 80 5.13 -6.26 7.23
CA SER A 80 5.62 -5.72 8.50
C SER A 80 4.98 -4.37 8.79
N LEU A 81 4.96 -4.01 10.06
CA LEU A 81 4.49 -2.73 10.58
C LEU A 81 5.23 -2.44 11.88
N ASP A 82 5.42 -1.16 12.17
CA ASP A 82 5.88 -0.70 13.48
C ASP A 82 4.68 -0.18 14.26
N VAL A 83 4.53 -0.62 15.51
CA VAL A 83 3.51 -0.07 16.41
C VAL A 83 4.11 1.09 17.18
N ASP A 84 3.39 2.21 17.24
CA ASP A 84 3.87 3.37 17.98
C ASP A 84 3.57 3.21 19.48
N GLY A 85 4.63 3.07 20.28
CA GLY A 85 4.55 2.92 21.73
C GLY A 85 4.13 1.53 22.22
N GLN A 86 3.88 1.44 23.53
CA GLN A 86 3.45 0.20 24.18
C GLN A 86 1.93 0.09 24.09
N CYS A 87 1.51 -0.43 22.95
CA CYS A 87 0.31 -1.23 22.84
C CYS A 87 0.64 -2.71 23.04
#